data_AF-A0A496X803-F1
#
_entry.id   AF-A0A496X803-F1
#
_cell.length_a   1.000
_cell.length_b   1.000
_cell.length_c   1.000
_cell.angle_alpha   90.00
_cell.angle_beta   90.00
_cell.angle_gamma   90.00
#
_symmetry.space_group_name_H-M   'P 1'
#
loop_
_entity.id
_entity.type
_entity.pdbx_description
1 polymer ?
#
loop_
_entity_poly.entity_id
_entity_poly.type
_entity_poly.pdbx_seq_one_letter_code
_entity_poly.pdbx_strand_id
1 'polypeptide(L)'
;MMDNTLNELISKLGDFRTEKKRLEYEAREIGKHVTAMEYEIMDVMDDQQIIESKNTSGQKVTLGEAVYPQVDDWDAFHSWILENHYLHFLEKRPAVLAYREALGQGIAVPGVLPFTKRKITFRET
;
A
#
# COMPACT_ATOMS: atom_id res chain seq x y z
N MET A 1 20.64 -29.69 -12.16
CA MET A 1 19.41 -28.90 -12.00
C MET A 1 18.41 -29.85 -11.36
N MET A 2 18.15 -29.72 -10.06
CA MET A 2 17.13 -30.55 -9.40
C MET A 2 15.76 -30.01 -9.82
N ASP A 3 15.06 -30.74 -10.69
CA ASP A 3 13.62 -30.58 -10.87
C ASP A 3 12.96 -30.97 -9.55
N ASN A 4 12.60 -29.97 -8.72
CA ASN A 4 11.71 -30.23 -7.59
C ASN A 4 10.41 -30.80 -8.16
N THR A 5 9.95 -31.93 -7.64
CA THR A 5 8.63 -32.44 -8.01
C THR A 5 7.56 -31.40 -7.65
N LEU A 6 6.43 -31.34 -8.39
CA LEU A 6 5.32 -30.42 -8.08
C LEU A 6 4.89 -30.54 -6.61
N ASN A 7 4.91 -31.75 -6.06
CA ASN A 7 4.61 -32.01 -4.65
C ASN A 7 5.60 -31.32 -3.71
N GLU A 8 6.90 -31.41 -3.96
CA GLU A 8 7.92 -30.72 -3.15
C GLU A 8 7.77 -29.20 -3.21
N LEU A 9 7.42 -28.66 -4.39
CA LEU A 9 7.16 -27.22 -4.55
C LEU A 9 5.94 -26.77 -3.75
N ILE A 10 4.88 -27.59 -3.71
CA ILE A 10 3.68 -27.30 -2.92
C ILE A 10 4.00 -27.35 -1.42
N SER A 11 4.75 -28.34 -0.94
CA SER A 11 5.15 -28.44 0.47
C SER A 11 6.01 -27.24 0.89
N LYS A 12 7.05 -26.92 0.10
CA LYS A 12 7.92 -25.76 0.36
C LYS A 12 7.12 -24.44 0.37
N LEU A 13 6.13 -24.31 -0.53
CA LEU A 13 5.23 -23.16 -0.53
C LEU A 13 4.42 -23.06 0.77
N GLY A 14 3.96 -24.18 1.32
CA GLY A 14 3.28 -24.25 2.61
C GLY A 14 4.18 -23.80 3.76
N ASP A 15 5.40 -24.34 3.84
CA ASP A 15 6.38 -23.99 4.87
C ASP A 15 6.68 -22.48 4.85
N PHE A 16 6.95 -21.92 3.67
CA PHE A 16 7.22 -20.50 3.51
C PHE A 16 6.00 -19.62 3.85
N ARG A 17 4.77 -20.08 3.59
CA ARG A 17 3.56 -19.33 3.96
C ARG A 17 3.35 -19.31 5.47
N THR A 18 3.60 -20.42 6.15
CA THR A 18 3.53 -20.51 7.61
C THR A 18 4.56 -19.60 8.25
N GLU A 19 5.81 -19.67 7.78
CA GLU A 19 6.88 -18.82 8.30
C GLU A 19 6.62 -17.34 8.03
N LYS A 20 6.16 -17.01 6.82
CA LYS A 20 5.75 -15.64 6.48
C LYS A 20 4.65 -15.15 7.43
N LYS A 21 3.63 -15.96 7.72
CA LYS A 21 2.54 -15.57 8.62
C LYS A 21 3.04 -15.30 10.04
N ARG A 22 3.98 -16.11 10.54
CA ARG A 22 4.63 -15.92 11.84
C ARG A 22 5.40 -14.60 11.87
N LEU A 23 6.25 -14.36 10.88
CA LEU A 23 7.04 -13.13 10.77
C LEU A 23 6.16 -11.89 10.58
N GLU A 24 5.09 -11.96 9.79
CA GLU A 24 4.13 -10.86 9.63
C GLU A 24 3.39 -10.53 10.94
N TYR A 25 3.14 -11.53 11.78
CA TYR A 25 2.58 -11.32 13.12
C TYR A 25 3.59 -10.62 14.03
N GLU A 26 4.82 -11.11 14.11
CA GLU A 26 5.88 -10.51 14.93
C GLU A 26 6.20 -9.08 14.49
N ALA A 27 6.32 -8.85 13.18
CA ALA A 27 6.53 -7.52 12.62
C ALA A 27 5.37 -6.57 12.95
N ARG A 28 4.12 -7.08 12.97
CA ARG A 28 2.95 -6.27 13.35
C ARG A 28 2.99 -5.90 14.83
N GLU A 29 3.34 -6.82 15.72
CA GLU A 29 3.43 -6.52 17.15
C GLU A 29 4.54 -5.51 17.43
N ILE A 30 5.73 -5.69 16.86
CA ILE A 30 6.82 -4.72 16.95
C ILE A 30 6.38 -3.37 16.35
N GLY A 31 5.68 -3.38 15.22
CA GLY A 31 5.14 -2.17 14.60
C GLY A 31 4.23 -1.37 15.53
N LYS A 32 3.38 -2.03 16.35
CA LYS A 32 2.56 -1.34 17.36
C LYS A 32 3.42 -0.62 18.40
N HIS A 33 4.48 -1.27 18.89
CA HIS A 33 5.40 -0.67 19.86
C HIS A 33 6.17 0.51 19.26
N VAL A 34 6.62 0.39 18.01
CA VAL A 34 7.28 1.48 17.29
C VAL A 34 6.34 2.68 17.17
N THR A 35 5.12 2.48 16.67
CA THR A 35 4.14 3.57 16.54
C THR A 35 3.78 4.21 17.87
N ALA A 36 3.62 3.43 18.95
CA ALA A 36 3.38 3.98 20.28
C ALA A 36 4.55 4.88 20.76
N MET A 37 5.79 4.43 20.56
CA MET A 37 6.98 5.22 20.88
C MET A 37 7.12 6.47 20.00
N GLU A 38 6.76 6.39 18.71
CA GLU A 38 6.75 7.55 17.81
C GLU A 38 5.79 8.62 18.32
N TYR A 39 4.56 8.25 18.74
CA TYR A 39 3.62 9.19 19.35
C TYR A 39 4.16 9.81 20.64
N GLU A 40 4.73 9.01 21.54
CA GLU A 40 5.32 9.54 22.77
C GLU A 40 6.47 10.52 22.49
N ILE A 41 7.32 10.22 21.50
CA ILE A 41 8.40 11.12 21.08
C ILE A 41 7.82 12.42 20.50
N MET A 42 6.77 12.34 19.67
CA MET A 42 6.12 13.53 19.10
C MET A 42 5.50 14.41 20.20
N ASP A 43 4.76 13.83 21.13
CA ASP A 43 4.16 14.55 22.27
C ASP A 43 5.23 15.29 23.08
N VAL A 44 6.35 14.61 23.39
CA VAL A 44 7.48 15.22 24.12
C VAL A 44 8.17 16.32 23.30
N MET A 45 8.29 16.15 21.98
CA MET A 45 8.86 17.16 21.09
C MET A 45 7.96 18.39 20.99
N ASP A 46 6.65 18.21 20.93
CA ASP A 46 5.65 19.29 20.91
C ASP A 46 5.62 20.06 22.23
N ASP A 47 5.63 19.35 23.37
CA ASP A 47 5.73 19.95 24.71
C ASP A 47 7.01 20.79 24.88
N GLN A 48 8.11 20.35 24.26
CA GLN A 48 9.39 21.05 24.25
C GLN A 48 9.52 22.09 23.13
N GLN A 49 8.55 22.15 22.22
CA GLN A 49 8.55 23.01 21.04
C GLN A 49 9.81 22.84 20.17
N ILE A 50 10.29 21.60 20.00
CA ILE A 50 11.46 21.27 19.17
C ILE A 50 11.07 20.46 17.94
N ILE A 51 11.76 20.71 16.83
CA ILE A 51 11.53 20.01 15.56
C ILE A 51 12.58 18.94 15.27
N GLU A 52 13.66 18.87 16.04
CA GLU A 52 14.68 17.83 15.92
C GLU A 52 15.37 17.54 17.25
N SER A 53 15.80 16.29 17.44
CA SER A 53 16.57 15.86 18.60
C SER A 53 17.50 14.69 18.26
N LYS A 54 18.59 14.54 19.02
CA LYS A 54 19.58 13.48 18.82
C LYS A 54 19.97 12.87 20.17
N ASN A 55 20.06 11.55 20.25
CA ASN A 55 20.52 10.87 21.44
C ASN A 55 22.05 10.65 21.46
N THR A 56 22.57 10.21 22.60
CA THR A 56 24.01 9.95 22.81
C THR A 56 24.57 8.86 21.91
N SER A 57 23.74 7.90 21.50
CA SER A 57 24.10 6.80 20.58
C SER A 57 24.14 7.24 19.10
N GLY A 58 23.82 8.49 18.80
CA GLY A 58 23.91 9.04 17.44
C GLY A 58 22.61 8.99 16.63
N GLN A 59 21.51 8.46 17.18
CA GLN A 59 20.21 8.40 16.52
C GLN A 59 19.52 9.76 16.56
N LYS A 60 18.89 10.16 15.46
CA LYS A 60 18.23 11.47 15.29
C LYS A 60 16.75 11.27 14.95
N VAL A 61 15.90 12.12 15.51
CA VAL A 61 14.50 12.29 15.13
C VAL A 61 14.27 13.72 14.62
N THR A 62 13.37 13.86 13.66
CA THR A 62 12.91 15.16 13.13
C THR A 62 11.41 15.08 12.97
N LEU A 63 10.70 16.06 13.53
CA LEU A 63 9.26 16.23 13.34
C LEU A 63 9.04 16.95 12.01
N GLY A 64 8.28 16.31 11.12
CA GLY A 64 7.94 16.86 9.81
C GLY A 64 6.44 17.06 9.69
N GLU A 65 6.04 18.23 9.21
CA GLU A 65 4.65 18.53 8.88
C GLU A 65 4.45 18.57 7.37
N ALA A 66 3.37 17.95 6.89
CA ALA A 66 2.99 17.97 5.50
C ALA A 66 1.47 18.15 5.38
N VAL A 67 1.07 19.05 4.48
CA VAL A 67 -0.35 19.27 4.17
C VAL A 67 -0.77 18.22 3.13
N TYR A 68 -1.72 17.37 3.50
CA TYR A 68 -2.33 16.40 2.59
C TYR A 68 -3.73 16.87 2.18
N PRO A 69 -4.12 16.67 0.90
CA PRO A 69 -5.48 16.97 0.47
C PRO A 69 -6.47 15.99 1.11
N GLN A 70 -7.55 16.52 1.68
CA GLN A 70 -8.71 15.77 2.11
C GLN A 70 -9.93 16.28 1.35
N VAL A 71 -10.60 15.39 0.62
CA VAL A 71 -11.79 15.74 -0.17
C VAL A 71 -13.04 15.44 0.66
N ASP A 72 -13.87 16.45 0.86
CA ASP A 72 -15.16 16.39 1.55
C ASP A 72 -16.33 16.19 0.56
N ASP A 73 -16.28 16.87 -0.59
CA ASP A 73 -17.26 16.79 -1.68
C ASP A 73 -16.58 16.37 -3.00
N TRP A 74 -16.79 15.10 -3.36
CA TRP A 74 -16.22 14.52 -4.58
C TRP A 74 -16.85 15.05 -5.86
N ASP A 75 -18.13 15.40 -5.84
CA ASP A 75 -18.83 15.87 -7.02
C ASP A 75 -18.37 17.29 -7.37
N ALA A 76 -18.24 18.16 -6.37
CA ALA A 76 -17.66 19.49 -6.52
C ALA A 76 -16.21 19.42 -7.02
N PHE A 77 -15.38 18.55 -6.42
CA PHE A 77 -13.98 18.38 -6.81
C PHE A 77 -13.82 17.90 -8.26
N HIS A 78 -14.58 16.89 -8.68
CA HIS A 78 -14.55 16.41 -10.06
C HIS A 78 -15.03 17.47 -11.05
N SER A 79 -16.08 18.21 -10.73
CA SER A 79 -16.60 19.27 -11.59
C SER A 79 -15.54 20.35 -11.81
N TRP A 80 -14.89 20.79 -10.73
CA TRP A 80 -13.78 21.74 -10.79
C TRP A 80 -12.59 21.22 -11.62
N ILE A 81 -12.21 19.95 -11.47
CA ILE A 81 -11.15 19.33 -12.28
C ILE A 81 -11.49 19.38 -13.76
N LEU A 82 -12.72 19.02 -14.13
CA LEU A 82 -13.15 18.92 -15.53
C LEU A 82 -13.26 20.30 -16.18
N GLU A 83 -13.83 21.28 -15.48
CA GLU A 83 -13.93 22.67 -15.93
C GLU A 83 -12.54 23.26 -16.23
N ASN A 84 -11.57 22.99 -15.36
CA ASN A 84 -10.22 23.54 -15.46
C ASN A 84 -9.23 22.64 -16.22
N HIS A 85 -9.68 21.48 -16.72
CA HIS A 85 -8.84 20.47 -17.38
C HIS A 85 -7.65 19.99 -16.52
N TYR A 86 -7.81 19.97 -15.20
CA TYR A 86 -6.77 19.61 -14.24
C TYR A 86 -6.71 18.11 -13.95
N LEU A 87 -6.67 17.31 -15.01
CA LEU A 87 -6.63 15.84 -14.91
C LEU A 87 -5.39 15.30 -14.16
N HIS A 88 -4.38 16.14 -13.91
CA HIS A 88 -3.20 15.78 -13.12
C HIS A 88 -3.47 15.69 -11.60
N PHE A 89 -4.63 16.20 -11.13
CA PHE A 89 -5.10 15.97 -9.75
C PHE A 89 -5.66 14.55 -9.55
N LEU A 90 -5.90 13.79 -10.62
CA LEU A 90 -6.41 12.43 -10.56
C LEU A 90 -5.29 11.40 -10.69
N GLU A 91 -5.37 10.34 -9.90
CA GLU A 91 -4.50 9.17 -10.09
C GLU A 91 -4.85 8.44 -11.38
N LYS A 92 -3.84 8.13 -12.19
CA LYS A 92 -4.00 7.46 -13.48
C LYS A 92 -4.19 5.96 -13.30
N ARG A 93 -5.41 5.52 -13.00
CA ARG A 93 -5.80 4.11 -13.03
C ARG A 93 -7.15 3.90 -13.73
N PRO A 94 -7.24 3.04 -14.76
CA PRO A 94 -8.53 2.66 -15.31
C PRO A 94 -9.41 1.96 -14.25
N ALA A 95 -10.71 2.26 -14.25
CA ALA A 95 -11.66 1.55 -13.41
C ALA A 95 -11.78 0.08 -13.89
N VAL A 96 -11.33 -0.85 -13.04
CA VAL A 96 -11.21 -2.27 -13.40
C VAL A 96 -12.57 -2.89 -13.78
N LEU A 97 -13.64 -2.52 -13.07
CA LEU A 97 -14.98 -3.06 -13.33
C LEU A 97 -15.49 -2.63 -14.70
N ALA A 98 -15.50 -1.33 -14.98
CA ALA A 98 -15.92 -0.77 -16.26
C ALA A 98 -15.12 -1.34 -17.44
N TYR A 99 -13.80 -1.51 -17.27
CA TYR A 99 -12.97 -2.14 -18.30
C TYR A 99 -13.34 -3.60 -18.56
N ARG A 100 -13.65 -4.38 -17.52
CA ARG A 100 -14.09 -5.78 -17.67
C ARG A 100 -15.45 -5.89 -18.37
N GLU A 101 -16.38 -4.99 -18.07
CA GLU A 101 -17.69 -4.94 -18.73
C GLU A 101 -17.54 -4.61 -20.22
N ALA A 102 -16.72 -3.60 -20.56
CA ALA A 102 -16.41 -3.26 -21.94
C ALA A 102 -15.81 -4.46 -22.70
N LEU A 103 -14.81 -5.14 -22.10
CA LEU A 103 -14.25 -6.36 -22.68
C LEU A 103 -15.28 -7.47 -22.86
N GLY A 104 -16.18 -7.67 -21.88
CA GLY A 104 -17.26 -8.66 -21.95
C GLY A 104 -18.26 -8.39 -23.07
N GLN A 105 -18.42 -7.12 -23.46
CA GLN A 105 -19.24 -6.68 -24.59
C GLN A 105 -18.46 -6.62 -25.91
N GLY A 106 -17.18 -7.01 -25.93
CA GLY A 106 -16.33 -6.92 -27.12
C GLY A 106 -15.90 -5.50 -27.49
N ILE A 107 -16.07 -4.53 -26.59
CA ILE A 107 -15.69 -3.14 -26.80
C ILE A 107 -14.19 -2.97 -26.53
N ALA A 108 -13.46 -2.55 -27.54
CA ALA A 108 -12.05 -2.17 -27.41
C ALA A 108 -11.95 -0.78 -26.77
N VAL A 109 -11.37 -0.70 -25.56
CA VAL A 109 -11.11 0.59 -24.89
C VAL A 109 -9.84 1.21 -25.48
N PRO A 110 -9.92 2.41 -26.09
CA PRO A 110 -8.76 3.05 -26.70
C PRO A 110 -7.60 3.24 -25.71
N GLY A 111 -6.38 2.92 -26.14
CA GLY A 111 -5.16 3.12 -25.34
C GLY A 111 -4.97 2.13 -24.18
N VAL A 112 -5.84 1.12 -24.01
CA VAL A 112 -5.75 0.14 -22.91
C VAL A 112 -5.64 -1.28 -23.48
N LEU A 113 -4.58 -1.99 -23.08
CA LEU A 113 -4.37 -3.40 -23.45
C LEU A 113 -4.77 -4.35 -22.33
N PRO A 114 -5.40 -5.50 -22.63
CA PRO A 114 -5.74 -6.49 -21.63
C PRO A 114 -4.48 -7.18 -21.09
N PHE A 115 -4.39 -7.32 -19.77
CA PHE A 115 -3.34 -8.09 -19.11
C PHE A 115 -3.95 -9.17 -18.21
N THR A 116 -3.65 -10.44 -18.53
CA THR A 116 -4.12 -11.58 -17.75
C THR A 116 -3.08 -11.99 -16.72
N LYS A 117 -3.27 -11.56 -15.47
CA LYS A 117 -2.44 -11.99 -14.34
C LYS A 117 -2.81 -13.41 -13.90
N ARG A 118 -1.92 -14.38 -14.12
CA ARG A 118 -2.02 -15.73 -13.54
C ARG A 118 -1.64 -15.69 -12.06
N LYS A 119 -2.44 -16.33 -11.20
CA LYS A 119 -2.20 -16.40 -9.75
C LYS A 119 -2.38 -17.85 -9.28
N ILE A 120 -1.46 -18.31 -8.44
CA ILE A 120 -1.62 -19.57 -7.70
C ILE A 120 -2.46 -19.32 -6.46
N THR A 121 -3.48 -20.15 -6.25
CA THR A 121 -4.26 -20.18 -5.01
C THR A 121 -3.85 -21.42 -4.22
N PHE A 122 -3.45 -21.24 -2.97
CA PHE A 122 -3.06 -22.30 -2.04
C PHE A 122 -4.05 -22.28 -0.87
N ARG A 123 -4.56 -23.45 -0.50
CA ARG A 123 -5.50 -23.67 0.61
C ARG A 123 -4.99 -24.84 1.45
N GLU A 124 -4.92 -24.63 2.75
CA GLU A 124 -4.80 -25.72 3.73
C GLU A 124 -6.21 -26.28 3.95
N THR A 125 -6.35 -27.61 3.90
CA THR A 125 -7.62 -28.31 4.20
C THR A 125 -7.55 -28.88 5.60
#